data_AF-A0A662QQL5-F1
#
_entry.id   AF-A0A662QQL5-F1
#
_cell.length_a   1.000
_cell.length_b   1.000
_cell.length_c   1.000
_cell.angle_alpha   90.00
_cell.angle_beta   90.00
_cell.angle_gamma   90.00
#
_symmetry.space_group_name_H-M   'P 1'
#
loop_
_entity.id
_entity.type
_entity.pdbx_description
1 polymer ?
#
loop_
_entity_poly.entity_id
_entity_poly.type
_entity_poly.pdbx_seq_one_letter_code
_entity_poly.pdbx_strand_id
1 'polypeptide(L)'
;MLKKAEANFDIARKRKDILFEQSKKLSFDEIKSFEDKNSYFIEQDRIIMKLNKMFYEQFKMDIDDFSDSVFELSNDKARFRDMYEFYLLISKELEDACLDTNYMLDIKFITYTPLLKAFAGFVLADIGLLENGLAEVKMEAIREFESTKNNFLSRTREKIMAHEKKIIKDTIDDLNSSKDVSEKEKAQHYSEFLRKISEFKPESIEQFLTEMIAFLRNECIRLKHLEDEQLTEMKINYLEHLRANPDEIPYLKDVEKENEKIIFDDEKYYDYLDMPDDMYYLTKLLVCARLFFRKEYKKAYTLVCELNFDKNNCFAEMFFIGKVLSLFEDKGYKQYFKQAKKIDKPRYKTELEEFLAWKDDFKRIENRV
;
A
#
# COMPACT_ATOMS: atom_id res chain seq x y z
N MET A 1 18.64 7.67 16.81
CA MET A 1 18.38 7.69 15.35
C MET A 1 16.90 7.47 15.06
N LEU A 2 16.23 6.46 15.62
CA LEU A 2 14.76 6.27 15.54
C LEU A 2 13.93 7.53 15.86
N LYS A 3 14.21 8.22 16.97
CA LYS A 3 13.51 9.48 17.33
C LYS A 3 13.66 10.65 16.33
N LYS A 4 14.73 10.66 15.52
CA LYS A 4 14.92 11.66 14.45
C LYS A 4 14.19 11.26 13.17
N ALA A 5 14.12 9.97 12.87
CA ALA A 5 13.30 9.45 11.78
C ALA A 5 11.80 9.69 12.07
N GLU A 6 11.32 9.34 13.27
CA GLU A 6 9.94 9.58 13.73
C GLU A 6 9.56 11.07 13.65
N ALA A 7 10.43 11.98 14.12
CA ALA A 7 10.18 13.42 14.03
C ALA A 7 10.13 13.93 12.58
N ASN A 8 10.92 13.35 11.68
CA ASN A 8 10.87 13.69 10.25
C ASN A 8 9.60 13.15 9.57
N PHE A 9 9.10 11.99 9.98
CA PHE A 9 7.82 11.43 9.50
C PHE A 9 6.62 12.28 9.94
N ASP A 10 6.59 12.74 11.19
CA ASP A 10 5.52 13.61 11.68
C ASP A 10 5.51 14.98 10.98
N ILE A 11 6.70 15.49 10.61
CA ILE A 11 6.83 16.73 9.82
C ILE A 11 6.33 16.53 8.39
N ALA A 12 6.68 15.41 7.74
CA ALA A 12 6.22 15.06 6.40
C ALA A 12 4.68 14.90 6.36
N ARG A 13 4.08 14.23 7.36
CA ARG A 13 2.62 14.05 7.47
C ARG A 13 1.89 15.38 7.58
N LYS A 14 2.35 16.29 8.45
CA LYS A 14 1.74 17.63 8.63
C LYS A 14 1.89 18.53 7.40
N ARG A 15 2.90 18.29 6.57
CA ARG A 15 3.15 19.12 5.38
C ARG A 15 2.05 18.95 4.35
N LYS A 16 1.54 17.72 4.15
CA LYS A 16 0.39 17.47 3.26
C LYS A 16 -0.82 18.34 3.62
N ASP A 17 -1.19 18.38 4.89
CA ASP A 17 -2.35 19.15 5.37
C ASP A 17 -2.17 20.65 5.11
N ILE A 18 -0.93 21.16 5.26
CA ILE A 18 -0.60 22.56 4.93
C ILE A 18 -0.81 22.82 3.44
N LEU A 19 -0.33 21.92 2.57
CA LEU A 19 -0.49 22.06 1.11
C LEU A 19 -1.96 22.04 0.71
N PHE A 20 -2.76 21.17 1.30
CA PHE A 20 -4.20 21.11 1.04
C PHE A 20 -4.92 22.38 1.49
N GLU A 21 -4.61 22.89 2.68
CA GLU A 21 -5.17 24.17 3.14
C GLU A 21 -4.74 25.38 2.30
N GLN A 22 -3.50 25.38 1.79
CA GLN A 22 -3.02 26.43 0.89
C GLN A 22 -3.69 26.35 -0.48
N SER A 23 -3.92 25.16 -1.01
CA SER A 23 -4.61 24.98 -2.29
C SER A 23 -6.04 25.55 -2.28
N LYS A 24 -6.73 25.55 -1.14
CA LYS A 24 -8.06 26.18 -1.03
C LYS A 24 -8.00 27.70 -1.25
N LYS A 25 -6.90 28.34 -0.82
CA LYS A 25 -6.73 29.79 -0.75
C LYS A 25 -6.09 30.37 -2.01
N LEU A 26 -5.07 29.70 -2.53
CA LEU A 26 -4.27 30.20 -3.65
C LEU A 26 -4.94 29.92 -5.00
N SER A 27 -4.76 30.83 -5.96
CA SER A 27 -5.08 30.63 -7.37
C SER A 27 -4.04 29.74 -8.07
N PHE A 28 -4.32 29.28 -9.29
CA PHE A 28 -3.36 28.47 -10.06
C PHE A 28 -2.03 29.19 -10.33
N ASP A 29 -2.06 30.50 -10.58
CA ASP A 29 -0.85 31.29 -10.82
C ASP A 29 -0.03 31.46 -9.53
N GLU A 30 -0.71 31.66 -8.40
CA GLU A 30 -0.06 31.71 -7.08
C GLU A 30 0.51 30.35 -6.67
N ILE A 31 -0.17 29.23 -6.98
CA ILE A 31 0.38 27.89 -6.78
C ILE A 31 1.63 27.69 -7.65
N LYS A 32 1.60 28.08 -8.93
CA LYS A 32 2.74 27.93 -9.84
C LYS A 32 3.98 28.71 -9.37
N SER A 33 3.77 29.83 -8.69
CA SER A 33 4.82 30.68 -8.14
C SER A 33 5.06 30.45 -6.64
N PHE A 34 4.45 29.41 -6.05
CA PHE A 34 4.57 29.12 -4.63
C PHE A 34 6.01 28.79 -4.28
N GLU A 35 6.51 29.46 -3.24
CA GLU A 35 7.83 29.23 -2.66
C GLU A 35 7.66 29.04 -1.14
N ASP A 36 8.24 27.97 -0.61
CA ASP A 36 8.34 27.75 0.83
C ASP A 36 9.78 27.42 1.19
N LYS A 37 10.38 28.27 2.01
CA LYS A 37 11.77 28.13 2.49
C LYS A 37 11.99 26.89 3.34
N ASN A 38 10.91 26.27 3.83
CA ASN A 38 10.95 25.04 4.61
C ASN A 38 10.62 23.79 3.78
N SER A 39 10.48 23.93 2.45
CA SER A 39 10.30 22.79 1.55
C SER A 39 11.61 22.40 0.88
N TYR A 40 11.92 21.11 0.89
CA TYR A 40 12.96 20.53 0.04
C TYR A 40 12.41 20.04 -1.31
N PHE A 41 11.08 20.08 -1.50
CA PHE A 41 10.38 19.48 -2.64
C PHE A 41 9.33 20.43 -3.22
N ILE A 42 9.77 21.64 -3.59
CA ILE A 42 8.87 22.72 -4.04
C ILE A 42 8.06 22.34 -5.27
N GLU A 43 8.63 21.60 -6.23
CA GLU A 43 7.90 21.20 -7.44
C GLU A 43 6.77 20.21 -7.12
N GLN A 44 7.01 19.22 -6.28
CA GLN A 44 5.99 18.27 -5.84
C GLN A 44 4.90 18.93 -4.99
N ASP A 45 5.27 19.88 -4.12
CA ASP A 45 4.29 20.68 -3.38
C ASP A 45 3.31 21.39 -4.33
N ARG A 46 3.82 21.99 -5.41
CA ARG A 46 3.00 22.68 -6.41
C ARG A 46 2.08 21.72 -7.15
N ILE A 47 2.55 20.51 -7.47
CA ILE A 47 1.72 19.46 -8.10
C ILE A 47 0.57 19.08 -7.16
N ILE A 48 0.88 18.72 -5.91
CA ILE A 48 -0.10 18.34 -4.89
C ILE A 48 -1.16 19.44 -4.71
N MET A 49 -0.71 20.70 -4.57
CA MET A 49 -1.59 21.86 -4.43
C MET A 49 -2.47 22.09 -5.66
N LYS A 50 -1.90 21.96 -6.87
CA LYS A 50 -2.63 22.14 -8.13
C LYS A 50 -3.71 21.08 -8.29
N LEU A 51 -3.39 19.81 -8.09
CA LEU A 51 -4.35 18.70 -8.23
C LEU A 51 -5.49 18.83 -7.20
N ASN A 52 -5.15 19.16 -5.95
CA ASN A 52 -6.16 19.40 -4.93
C ASN A 52 -7.02 20.64 -5.23
N LYS A 53 -6.43 21.72 -5.77
CA LYS A 53 -7.17 22.90 -6.23
C LYS A 53 -8.20 22.54 -7.30
N MET A 54 -7.79 21.78 -8.32
CA MET A 54 -8.68 21.35 -9.40
C MET A 54 -9.86 20.55 -8.85
N PHE A 55 -9.59 19.60 -7.95
CA PHE A 55 -10.61 18.80 -7.28
C PHE A 55 -11.57 19.68 -6.45
N TYR A 56 -11.01 20.57 -5.64
CA TYR A 56 -11.78 21.47 -4.77
C TYR A 56 -12.63 22.48 -5.54
N GLU A 57 -12.13 23.07 -6.63
CA GLU A 57 -12.91 24.02 -7.43
C GLU A 57 -14.15 23.35 -8.04
N GLN A 58 -14.03 22.10 -8.46
CA GLN A 58 -15.11 21.33 -9.06
C GLN A 58 -16.13 20.81 -8.03
N PHE A 59 -15.67 20.25 -6.90
CA PHE A 59 -16.56 19.52 -5.97
C PHE A 59 -16.80 20.23 -4.63
N LYS A 60 -16.12 21.36 -4.39
CA LYS A 60 -16.13 22.09 -3.10
C LYS A 60 -15.76 21.20 -1.90
N MET A 61 -14.92 20.21 -2.16
CA MET A 61 -14.40 19.22 -1.23
C MET A 61 -12.97 18.94 -1.65
N ASP A 62 -12.04 18.79 -0.71
CA ASP A 62 -10.67 18.41 -1.04
C ASP A 62 -10.51 16.88 -1.14
N ILE A 63 -9.34 16.42 -1.57
CA ILE A 63 -9.08 15.00 -1.82
C ILE A 63 -9.05 14.20 -0.50
N ASP A 64 -8.63 14.81 0.60
CA ASP A 64 -8.62 14.16 1.92
C ASP A 64 -10.05 14.01 2.47
N ASP A 65 -10.86 15.06 2.38
CA ASP A 65 -12.27 15.07 2.76
C ASP A 65 -13.05 14.05 1.91
N PHE A 66 -12.76 13.96 0.61
CA PHE A 66 -13.31 12.92 -0.25
C PHE A 66 -12.95 11.54 0.30
N SER A 67 -11.70 11.33 0.73
CA SER A 67 -11.19 10.06 1.26
C SER A 67 -11.84 9.64 2.57
N ASP A 68 -12.07 10.59 3.46
CA ASP A 68 -12.72 10.34 4.74
C ASP A 68 -14.24 10.14 4.59
N SER A 69 -14.84 10.70 3.53
CA SER A 69 -16.29 10.74 3.35
C SER A 69 -16.82 9.77 2.30
N VAL A 70 -16.00 8.86 1.75
CA VAL A 70 -16.41 8.00 0.61
C VAL A 70 -17.69 7.21 0.90
N PHE A 71 -17.86 6.68 2.11
CA PHE A 71 -19.08 5.99 2.49
C PHE A 71 -20.30 6.92 2.57
N GLU A 72 -20.15 8.13 3.10
CA GLU A 72 -21.24 9.11 3.18
C GLU A 72 -21.65 9.59 1.78
N LEU A 73 -20.67 9.83 0.92
CA LEU A 73 -20.86 10.24 -0.48
C LEU A 73 -21.53 9.17 -1.32
N SER A 74 -21.39 7.88 -0.96
CA SER A 74 -22.04 6.79 -1.68
C SER A 74 -23.58 6.86 -1.71
N ASN A 75 -24.19 7.66 -0.82
CA ASN A 75 -25.64 7.93 -0.83
C ASN A 75 -26.07 8.78 -2.04
N ASP A 76 -25.18 9.61 -2.58
CA ASP A 76 -25.38 10.37 -3.82
C ASP A 76 -24.53 9.75 -4.94
N LYS A 77 -25.07 8.72 -5.60
CA LYS A 77 -24.34 7.93 -6.61
C LYS A 77 -23.82 8.77 -7.78
N ALA A 78 -24.53 9.83 -8.17
CA ALA A 78 -24.12 10.68 -9.27
C ALA A 78 -22.92 11.53 -8.86
N ARG A 79 -23.02 12.22 -7.72
CA ARG A 79 -21.90 13.00 -7.17
C ARG A 79 -20.69 12.13 -6.87
N PHE A 80 -20.90 10.95 -6.28
CA PHE A 80 -19.83 10.00 -6.02
C PHE A 80 -19.13 9.55 -7.31
N ARG A 81 -19.89 9.23 -8.37
CA ARG A 81 -19.32 8.86 -9.68
C ARG A 81 -18.43 9.97 -10.23
N ASP A 82 -18.93 11.19 -10.27
CA ASP A 82 -18.20 12.33 -10.85
C ASP A 82 -16.89 12.60 -10.08
N MET A 83 -16.94 12.51 -8.75
CA MET A 83 -15.75 12.68 -7.89
C MET A 83 -14.74 11.55 -8.06
N TYR A 84 -15.21 10.30 -8.13
CA TYR A 84 -14.38 9.13 -8.39
C TYR A 84 -13.70 9.19 -9.76
N GLU A 85 -14.45 9.49 -10.81
CA GLU A 85 -13.91 9.58 -12.18
C GLU A 85 -12.86 10.68 -12.27
N PHE A 86 -13.11 11.83 -11.65
CA PHE A 86 -12.12 12.90 -11.59
C PHE A 86 -10.88 12.49 -10.78
N TYR A 87 -11.07 11.84 -9.63
CA TYR A 87 -9.95 11.36 -8.81
C TYR A 87 -9.04 10.41 -9.61
N LEU A 88 -9.60 9.46 -10.35
CA LEU A 88 -8.80 8.55 -11.19
C LEU A 88 -7.99 9.27 -12.29
N LEU A 89 -8.46 10.42 -12.78
CA LEU A 89 -7.70 11.20 -13.76
C LEU A 89 -6.45 11.83 -13.16
N ILE A 90 -6.46 12.11 -11.85
CA ILE A 90 -5.38 12.81 -11.16
C ILE A 90 -4.55 11.90 -10.23
N SER A 91 -5.05 10.70 -9.90
CA SER A 91 -4.50 9.86 -8.81
C SER A 91 -3.04 9.48 -9.03
N LYS A 92 -2.66 9.11 -10.25
CA LYS A 92 -1.28 8.74 -10.57
C LYS A 92 -0.30 9.91 -10.37
N GLU A 93 -0.62 11.09 -10.90
CA GLU A 93 0.24 12.28 -10.76
C GLU A 93 0.34 12.72 -9.29
N LEU A 94 -0.73 12.53 -8.52
CA LEU A 94 -0.74 12.77 -7.08
C LEU A 94 0.11 11.74 -6.31
N GLU A 95 -0.05 10.45 -6.61
CA GLU A 95 0.72 9.35 -6.00
C GLU A 95 2.22 9.52 -6.27
N ASP A 96 2.62 9.78 -7.51
CA ASP A 96 4.01 10.00 -7.91
C ASP A 96 4.62 11.20 -7.13
N ALA A 97 3.89 12.32 -7.03
CA ALA A 97 4.36 13.50 -6.29
C ALA A 97 4.47 13.26 -4.77
N CYS A 98 3.58 12.46 -4.18
CA CYS A 98 3.67 12.08 -2.77
C CYS A 98 4.82 11.10 -2.48
N LEU A 99 5.10 10.16 -3.38
CA LEU A 99 6.21 9.21 -3.26
C LEU A 99 7.57 9.91 -3.35
N ASP A 100 7.73 10.81 -4.33
CA ASP A 100 8.98 11.59 -4.53
C ASP A 100 9.37 12.43 -3.30
N THR A 101 8.40 12.77 -2.45
CA THR A 101 8.59 13.61 -1.27
C THR A 101 8.67 12.84 0.05
N ASN A 102 8.46 11.52 0.04
CA ASN A 102 8.14 10.73 1.22
C ASN A 102 7.00 11.33 2.06
N TYR A 103 6.11 12.11 1.45
CA TYR A 103 4.88 12.51 2.12
C TYR A 103 4.02 11.26 2.22
N MET A 104 4.09 10.62 3.38
CA MET A 104 3.17 9.55 3.75
C MET A 104 1.78 10.15 3.66
N LEU A 105 1.03 9.76 2.63
CA LEU A 105 -0.40 9.79 2.75
C LEU A 105 -0.69 8.85 3.93
N ASP A 106 -1.42 9.30 4.95
CA ASP A 106 -2.17 8.33 5.74
C ASP A 106 -2.85 7.45 4.69
N ILE A 107 -2.57 6.15 4.71
CA ILE A 107 -3.16 5.19 3.78
C ILE A 107 -4.65 5.19 4.09
N LYS A 108 -5.35 6.14 3.48
CA LYS A 108 -6.78 6.33 3.53
C LYS A 108 -7.31 5.65 2.28
N PHE A 109 -8.57 5.25 2.36
CA PHE A 109 -9.29 4.47 1.37
C PHE A 109 -9.04 4.82 -0.12
N ILE A 110 -8.73 6.08 -0.41
CA ILE A 110 -8.49 6.63 -1.75
C ILE A 110 -7.09 6.39 -2.31
N THR A 111 -6.06 6.20 -1.49
CA THR A 111 -4.69 5.97 -1.98
C THR A 111 -4.46 4.56 -2.51
N TYR A 112 -5.48 3.71 -2.39
CA TYR A 112 -5.48 2.35 -2.91
C TYR A 112 -6.44 2.26 -4.11
N THR A 113 -5.99 2.81 -5.24
CA THR A 113 -6.77 2.94 -6.49
C THR A 113 -7.56 1.68 -6.86
N PRO A 114 -7.01 0.45 -6.78
CA PRO A 114 -7.76 -0.78 -7.04
C PRO A 114 -8.98 -1.02 -6.13
N LEU A 115 -8.86 -0.69 -4.84
CA LEU A 115 -9.94 -0.86 -3.87
C LEU A 115 -11.01 0.24 -4.02
N LEU A 116 -10.60 1.48 -4.32
CA LEU A 116 -11.52 2.56 -4.67
C LEU A 116 -12.34 2.19 -5.92
N LYS A 117 -11.69 1.60 -6.94
CA LYS A 117 -12.35 1.09 -8.15
C LYS A 117 -13.35 -0.02 -7.82
N ALA A 118 -12.96 -0.99 -7.00
CA ALA A 118 -13.86 -2.06 -6.56
C ALA A 118 -15.07 -1.50 -5.81
N PHE A 119 -14.86 -0.55 -4.90
CA PHE A 119 -15.93 0.12 -4.17
C PHE A 119 -16.83 0.96 -5.08
N ALA A 120 -16.27 1.65 -6.08
CA ALA A 120 -17.07 2.36 -7.05
C ALA A 120 -17.99 1.41 -7.83
N GLY A 121 -17.48 0.25 -8.24
CA GLY A 121 -18.29 -0.81 -8.82
C GLY A 121 -19.42 -1.28 -7.90
N PHE A 122 -19.14 -1.38 -6.59
CA PHE A 122 -20.16 -1.69 -5.58
C PHE A 122 -21.23 -0.60 -5.45
N VAL A 123 -20.85 0.67 -5.26
CA VAL A 123 -21.79 1.80 -5.09
C VAL A 123 -22.64 2.03 -6.34
N LEU A 124 -22.01 1.97 -7.51
CA LEU A 124 -22.66 2.20 -8.80
C LEU A 124 -23.38 0.96 -9.35
N ALA A 125 -23.32 -0.17 -8.64
CA ALA A 125 -23.82 -1.46 -9.08
C ALA A 125 -23.26 -1.91 -10.45
N ASP A 126 -22.02 -1.53 -10.76
CA ASP A 126 -21.28 -1.97 -11.93
C ASP A 126 -20.41 -3.18 -11.55
N ILE A 127 -20.91 -4.38 -11.90
CA ILE A 127 -20.22 -5.64 -11.60
C ILE A 127 -18.87 -5.75 -12.33
N GLY A 128 -18.76 -5.20 -13.54
CA GLY A 128 -17.52 -5.24 -14.31
C GLY A 128 -16.44 -4.41 -13.62
N LEU A 129 -16.82 -3.21 -13.16
CA LEU A 129 -15.93 -2.33 -12.40
C LEU A 129 -15.52 -2.96 -11.05
N LEU A 130 -16.47 -3.57 -10.34
CA LEU A 130 -16.22 -4.27 -9.08
C LEU A 130 -15.24 -5.44 -9.26
N GLU A 131 -15.47 -6.28 -10.26
CA GLU A 131 -14.62 -7.45 -10.53
C GLU A 131 -13.23 -7.05 -11.00
N ASN A 132 -13.12 -6.00 -11.82
CA ASN A 132 -11.84 -5.46 -12.26
C ASN A 132 -11.03 -4.90 -11.08
N GLY A 133 -11.66 -4.09 -10.21
CA GLY A 133 -10.99 -3.57 -9.02
C GLY A 133 -10.51 -4.68 -8.09
N LEU A 134 -11.37 -5.68 -7.80
CA LEU A 134 -10.98 -6.83 -6.96
C LEU A 134 -9.87 -7.68 -7.58
N ALA A 135 -9.84 -7.80 -8.91
CA ALA A 135 -8.76 -8.49 -9.61
C ALA A 135 -7.44 -7.73 -9.49
N GLU A 136 -7.46 -6.40 -9.60
CA GLU A 136 -6.28 -5.55 -9.39
C GLU A 136 -5.77 -5.63 -7.95
N VAL A 137 -6.65 -5.56 -6.94
CA VAL A 137 -6.30 -5.76 -5.52
C VAL A 137 -5.61 -7.12 -5.33
N LYS A 138 -6.16 -8.19 -5.92
CA LYS A 138 -5.57 -9.53 -5.84
C LYS A 138 -4.19 -9.59 -6.49
N MET A 139 -4.02 -8.97 -7.66
CA MET A 139 -2.73 -8.93 -8.36
C MET A 139 -1.65 -8.19 -7.57
N GLU A 140 -2.03 -7.17 -6.82
CA GLU A 140 -1.11 -6.46 -5.92
C GLU A 140 -0.76 -7.29 -4.69
N ALA A 141 -1.72 -7.99 -4.09
CA ALA A 141 -1.41 -8.97 -3.03
C ALA A 141 -0.41 -10.03 -3.49
N ILE A 142 -0.57 -10.54 -4.72
CA ILE A 142 0.38 -11.48 -5.34
C ILE A 142 1.75 -10.80 -5.51
N ARG A 143 1.79 -9.57 -6.03
CA ARG A 143 3.04 -8.84 -6.24
C ARG A 143 3.77 -8.58 -4.92
N GLU A 144 3.04 -8.20 -3.87
CA GLU A 144 3.61 -7.94 -2.55
C GLU A 144 4.12 -9.22 -1.89
N PHE A 145 3.34 -10.30 -1.99
CA PHE A 145 3.74 -11.63 -1.56
C PHE A 145 5.05 -12.09 -2.25
N GLU A 146 5.12 -11.97 -3.58
CA GLU A 146 6.32 -12.31 -4.35
C GLU A 146 7.49 -11.36 -4.05
N SER A 147 7.22 -10.06 -3.85
CA SER A 147 8.23 -9.07 -3.43
C SER A 147 8.84 -9.44 -2.09
N THR A 148 8.01 -9.71 -1.09
CA THR A 148 8.42 -10.15 0.25
C THR A 148 9.23 -11.45 0.16
N LYS A 149 8.75 -12.44 -0.60
CA LYS A 149 9.45 -13.71 -0.85
C LYS A 149 10.83 -13.49 -1.48
N ASN A 150 10.91 -12.63 -2.51
CA ASN A 150 12.16 -12.28 -3.18
C ASN A 150 13.11 -11.50 -2.26
N ASN A 151 12.59 -10.64 -1.38
CA ASN A 151 13.36 -9.92 -0.38
C ASN A 151 14.00 -10.86 0.65
N PHE A 152 13.33 -11.95 1.04
CA PHE A 152 13.94 -12.98 1.87
C PHE A 152 15.05 -13.72 1.12
N LEU A 153 14.81 -14.09 -0.14
CA LEU A 153 15.83 -14.78 -0.97
C LEU A 153 17.07 -13.91 -1.21
N SER A 154 16.90 -12.59 -1.39
CA SER A 154 17.99 -11.66 -1.68
C SER A 154 18.92 -11.43 -0.49
N ARG A 155 18.46 -11.71 0.74
CA ARG A 155 19.22 -11.57 1.99
C ARG A 155 20.04 -12.82 2.38
N THR A 156 20.12 -13.81 1.51
CA THR A 156 20.92 -15.03 1.75
C THR A 156 22.41 -14.76 1.60
N ARG A 157 23.24 -15.56 2.27
CA ARG A 157 24.71 -15.45 2.23
C ARG A 157 25.23 -15.44 0.78
N GLU A 158 24.74 -16.38 -0.02
CA GLU A 158 25.09 -16.53 -1.44
C GLU A 158 24.75 -15.29 -2.25
N LYS A 159 23.55 -14.74 -2.07
CA LYS A 159 23.06 -13.60 -2.85
C LYS A 159 23.74 -12.30 -2.45
N ILE A 160 23.97 -12.09 -1.15
CA ILE A 160 24.74 -10.94 -0.64
C ILE A 160 26.14 -10.94 -1.26
N MET A 161 26.86 -12.07 -1.16
CA MET A 161 28.22 -12.17 -1.71
C MET A 161 28.25 -11.99 -3.23
N ALA A 162 27.33 -12.64 -3.94
CA ALA A 162 27.24 -12.51 -5.39
C ALA A 162 26.93 -11.07 -5.83
N HIS A 163 26.01 -10.39 -5.13
CA HIS A 163 25.63 -9.01 -5.40
C HIS A 163 26.81 -8.05 -5.21
N GLU A 164 27.49 -8.13 -4.07
CA GLU A 164 28.64 -7.27 -3.78
C GLU A 164 29.81 -7.50 -4.74
N LYS A 165 30.11 -8.77 -5.07
CA LYS A 165 31.10 -9.11 -6.10
C LYS A 165 30.73 -8.53 -7.47
N LYS A 166 29.43 -8.56 -7.83
CA LYS A 166 28.93 -8.00 -9.09
C LYS A 166 29.09 -6.49 -9.14
N ILE A 167 28.72 -5.76 -8.08
CA ILE A 167 28.90 -4.30 -8.02
C ILE A 167 30.34 -3.90 -8.30
N ILE A 168 31.30 -4.57 -7.64
CA ILE A 168 32.73 -4.29 -7.85
C ILE A 168 33.12 -4.58 -9.30
N LYS A 169 32.64 -5.69 -9.87
CA LYS A 169 32.90 -6.05 -11.26
C LYS A 169 32.35 -4.99 -12.23
N ASP A 170 31.10 -4.60 -12.06
CA ASP A 170 30.44 -3.59 -12.91
C ASP A 170 31.21 -2.26 -12.80
N THR A 171 31.67 -1.89 -11.61
CA THR A 171 32.54 -0.72 -11.40
C THR A 171 33.88 -0.85 -12.13
N ILE A 172 34.53 -2.02 -12.11
CA ILE A 172 35.78 -2.27 -12.85
C ILE A 172 35.55 -2.09 -14.36
N ASP A 173 34.45 -2.64 -14.88
CA ASP A 173 34.11 -2.55 -16.30
C ASP A 173 33.89 -1.08 -16.72
N ASP A 174 33.18 -0.29 -15.90
CA ASP A 174 32.98 1.14 -16.11
C ASP A 174 34.32 1.91 -16.07
N LEU A 175 35.16 1.66 -15.06
CA LEU A 175 36.47 2.29 -14.92
C LEU A 175 37.40 1.97 -16.10
N ASN A 176 37.39 0.72 -16.59
CA ASN A 176 38.19 0.31 -17.74
C ASN A 176 37.72 0.97 -19.05
N SER A 177 36.45 1.33 -19.14
CA SER A 177 35.89 2.07 -20.29
C SER A 177 36.29 3.55 -20.29
N SER A 178 36.78 4.08 -19.15
CA SER A 178 37.25 5.46 -19.03
C SER A 178 38.51 5.72 -19.86
N LYS A 179 38.65 6.97 -20.34
CA LYS A 179 39.85 7.44 -21.05
C LYS A 179 40.93 7.95 -20.09
N ASP A 180 40.61 8.13 -18.81
CA ASP A 180 41.53 8.61 -17.79
C ASP A 180 42.45 7.46 -17.31
N VAL A 181 43.75 7.73 -17.26
CA VAL A 181 44.77 6.76 -16.82
C VAL A 181 44.62 6.44 -15.33
N SER A 182 44.26 7.42 -14.51
CA SER A 182 44.06 7.24 -13.07
C SER A 182 42.87 6.33 -12.76
N GLU A 183 41.80 6.39 -13.57
CA GLU A 183 40.64 5.51 -13.45
C GLU A 183 40.99 4.05 -13.82
N LYS A 184 41.91 3.85 -14.77
CA LYS A 184 42.42 2.51 -15.10
C LYS A 184 43.30 1.92 -14.00
N GLU A 185 44.10 2.75 -13.31
CA GLU A 185 44.85 2.31 -12.13
C GLU A 185 43.91 1.92 -10.98
N LYS A 186 42.79 2.65 -10.79
CA LYS A 186 41.73 2.25 -9.85
C LYS A 186 41.11 0.91 -10.24
N ALA A 187 40.84 0.68 -11.52
CA ALA A 187 40.29 -0.58 -12.00
C ALA A 187 41.19 -1.78 -11.65
N GLN A 188 42.52 -1.61 -11.70
CA GLN A 188 43.47 -2.65 -11.28
C GLN A 188 43.37 -2.95 -9.77
N HIS A 189 43.33 -1.92 -8.93
CA HIS A 189 43.15 -2.10 -7.48
C HIS A 189 41.86 -2.86 -7.14
N TYR A 190 40.76 -2.49 -7.80
CA TYR A 190 39.45 -3.14 -7.61
C TYR A 190 39.47 -4.58 -8.13
N SER A 191 40.18 -4.85 -9.23
CA SER A 191 40.35 -6.19 -9.79
C SER A 191 41.12 -7.12 -8.84
N GLU A 192 42.18 -6.62 -8.19
CA GLU A 192 42.91 -7.37 -7.18
C GLU A 192 42.03 -7.73 -5.98
N PHE A 193 41.22 -6.76 -5.52
CA PHE A 193 40.27 -6.98 -4.44
C PHE A 193 39.19 -7.99 -4.84
N LEU A 194 38.58 -7.84 -6.02
CA LEU A 194 37.59 -8.78 -6.54
C LEU A 194 38.16 -10.20 -6.62
N ARG A 195 39.41 -10.36 -7.07
CA ARG A 195 40.08 -11.67 -7.09
C ARG A 195 40.20 -12.27 -5.70
N LYS A 196 40.61 -11.48 -4.69
CA LYS A 196 40.73 -11.92 -3.29
C LYS A 196 39.39 -12.44 -2.75
N ILE A 197 38.31 -11.69 -2.94
CA ILE A 197 37.00 -12.06 -2.40
C ILE A 197 36.26 -13.10 -3.26
N SER A 198 36.65 -13.29 -4.52
CA SER A 198 35.99 -14.22 -5.45
C SER A 198 36.02 -15.65 -4.93
N GLU A 199 37.10 -16.04 -4.26
CA GLU A 199 37.32 -17.38 -3.69
C GLU A 199 36.51 -17.64 -2.42
N PHE A 200 35.95 -16.59 -1.80
CA PHE A 200 35.22 -16.75 -0.55
C PHE A 200 33.90 -17.47 -0.81
N LYS A 201 33.64 -18.47 0.04
CA LYS A 201 32.42 -19.26 0.04
C LYS A 201 31.37 -18.68 1.02
N PRO A 202 30.08 -19.04 0.89
CA PRO A 202 29.02 -18.54 1.76
C PRO A 202 29.26 -18.79 3.25
N GLU A 203 29.96 -19.87 3.61
CA GLU A 203 30.35 -20.17 5.00
C GLU A 203 31.28 -19.10 5.60
N SER A 204 32.00 -18.36 4.76
CA SER A 204 32.96 -17.32 5.13
C SER A 204 32.36 -15.91 5.06
N ILE A 205 31.03 -15.78 5.18
CA ILE A 205 30.33 -14.50 5.04
C ILE A 205 30.85 -13.42 6.01
N GLU A 206 31.18 -13.76 7.25
CA GLU A 206 31.72 -12.78 8.21
C GLU A 206 33.07 -12.20 7.75
N GLN A 207 33.95 -13.08 7.26
CA GLN A 207 35.24 -12.67 6.72
C GLN A 207 35.06 -11.86 5.43
N PHE A 208 34.13 -12.26 4.56
CA PHE A 208 33.76 -11.51 3.36
C PHE A 208 33.34 -10.08 3.70
N LEU A 209 32.38 -9.94 4.64
CA LEU A 209 31.86 -8.64 5.06
C LEU A 209 32.96 -7.78 5.70
N THR A 210 33.85 -8.38 6.49
CA THR A 210 34.99 -7.68 7.09
C THR A 210 35.90 -7.07 6.04
N GLU A 211 36.26 -7.85 5.01
CA GLU A 211 37.12 -7.38 3.92
C GLU A 211 36.43 -6.31 3.07
N MET A 212 35.12 -6.45 2.81
CA MET A 212 34.31 -5.46 2.11
C MET A 212 34.23 -4.12 2.86
N ILE A 213 33.98 -4.16 4.17
CA ILE A 213 33.91 -2.96 5.01
C ILE A 213 35.27 -2.24 5.02
N ALA A 214 36.37 -2.98 5.15
CA ALA A 214 37.72 -2.42 5.12
C ALA A 214 38.02 -1.76 3.77
N PHE A 215 37.64 -2.41 2.67
CA PHE A 215 37.79 -1.86 1.32
C PHE A 215 37.00 -0.55 1.16
N LEU A 216 35.71 -0.52 1.52
CA LEU A 216 34.87 0.68 1.40
C LEU A 216 35.36 1.82 2.30
N ARG A 217 35.83 1.54 3.52
CA ARG A 217 36.39 2.57 4.41
C ARG A 217 37.66 3.20 3.84
N ASN A 218 38.52 2.39 3.23
CA ASN A 218 39.72 2.90 2.57
C ASN A 218 39.35 3.78 1.36
N GLU A 219 38.31 3.40 0.62
CA GLU A 219 37.76 4.21 -0.47
C GLU A 219 37.14 5.53 0.03
N CYS A 220 36.35 5.53 1.12
CA CYS A 220 35.85 6.76 1.75
C CYS A 220 36.98 7.73 2.11
N ILE A 221 38.07 7.22 2.70
CA ILE A 221 39.23 8.05 3.07
C ILE A 221 39.86 8.69 1.82
N ARG A 222 39.81 8.00 0.68
CA ARG A 222 40.30 8.47 -0.61
C ARG A 222 39.34 9.47 -1.29
N LEU A 223 38.04 9.38 -1.01
CA LEU A 223 36.95 10.12 -1.67
C LEU A 223 36.40 11.32 -0.87
N LYS A 224 37.10 11.80 0.17
CA LYS A 224 36.73 12.87 1.14
C LYS A 224 36.20 14.22 0.59
N HIS A 225 35.97 14.35 -0.71
CA HIS A 225 35.55 15.58 -1.38
C HIS A 225 34.32 15.40 -2.31
N LEU A 226 33.57 14.29 -2.23
CA LEU A 226 32.44 14.00 -3.14
C LEU A 226 31.13 13.67 -2.41
N GLU A 227 30.00 13.94 -3.07
CA GLU A 227 28.62 13.67 -2.61
C GLU A 227 28.37 12.18 -2.26
N ASP A 228 29.25 11.27 -2.69
CA ASP A 228 29.19 9.83 -2.47
C ASP A 228 29.58 9.36 -1.05
N GLU A 229 30.08 10.25 -0.17
CA GLU A 229 30.52 9.88 1.18
C GLU A 229 29.35 9.37 2.04
N GLN A 230 28.19 10.02 1.97
CA GLN A 230 27.01 9.62 2.75
C GLN A 230 26.45 8.27 2.31
N LEU A 231 26.35 8.03 1.00
CA LEU A 231 25.87 6.77 0.44
C LEU A 231 26.81 5.61 0.82
N THR A 232 28.12 5.86 0.75
CA THR A 232 29.13 4.86 1.11
C THR A 232 29.12 4.55 2.61
N GLU A 233 28.96 5.56 3.47
CA GLU A 233 28.82 5.37 4.91
C GLU A 233 27.54 4.60 5.28
N MET A 234 26.41 4.87 4.62
CA MET A 234 25.19 4.08 4.79
C MET A 234 25.41 2.60 4.43
N LYS A 235 26.13 2.34 3.33
CA LYS A 235 26.48 0.97 2.92
C LYS A 235 27.39 0.29 3.94
N ILE A 236 28.40 0.98 4.46
CA ILE A 236 29.28 0.46 5.52
C ILE A 236 28.46 0.05 6.75
N ASN A 237 27.55 0.92 7.21
CA ASN A 237 26.70 0.64 8.38
C ASN A 237 25.80 -0.60 8.16
N TYR A 238 25.24 -0.75 6.96
CA TYR A 238 24.47 -1.95 6.61
C TYR A 238 25.32 -3.23 6.66
N LEU A 239 26.51 -3.22 6.05
CA LEU A 239 27.41 -4.37 6.07
C LEU A 239 27.92 -4.68 7.50
N GLU A 240 28.13 -3.67 8.34
CA GLU A 240 28.49 -3.86 9.74
C GLU A 240 27.38 -4.53 10.55
N HIS A 241 26.12 -4.16 10.29
CA HIS A 241 24.97 -4.83 10.90
C HIS A 241 24.90 -6.32 10.52
N LEU A 242 25.09 -6.64 9.23
CA LEU A 242 25.15 -8.02 8.77
C LEU A 242 26.32 -8.78 9.39
N ARG A 243 27.50 -8.15 9.46
CA ARG A 243 28.71 -8.77 10.04
C ARG A 243 28.54 -9.07 11.53
N ALA A 244 27.80 -8.25 12.26
CA ALA A 244 27.55 -8.47 13.68
C ALA A 244 26.62 -9.67 13.94
N ASN A 245 25.83 -10.09 12.95
CA ASN A 245 24.84 -11.16 13.06
C ASN A 245 24.98 -12.19 11.91
N PRO A 246 26.17 -12.77 11.67
CA PRO A 246 26.42 -13.58 10.48
C PRO A 246 25.63 -14.90 10.52
N ASP A 247 25.37 -15.43 11.71
CA ASP A 247 24.59 -16.66 11.93
C ASP A 247 23.10 -16.48 11.66
N GLU A 248 22.59 -15.25 11.70
CA GLU A 248 21.20 -14.92 11.35
C GLU A 248 20.98 -14.82 9.83
N ILE A 249 22.07 -14.77 9.05
CA ILE A 249 22.01 -14.75 7.58
C ILE A 249 21.84 -16.19 7.07
N PRO A 250 20.69 -16.56 6.50
CA PRO A 250 20.42 -17.94 6.11
C PRO A 250 21.12 -18.33 4.80
N TYR A 251 21.29 -19.63 4.60
CA TYR A 251 21.71 -20.18 3.31
C TYR A 251 20.57 -20.19 2.31
N LEU A 252 20.88 -20.02 1.02
CA LEU A 252 19.89 -20.00 -0.05
C LEU A 252 19.02 -21.25 -0.04
N LYS A 253 19.61 -22.44 0.11
CA LYS A 253 18.87 -23.70 0.13
C LYS A 253 17.84 -23.78 1.26
N ASP A 254 18.17 -23.20 2.42
CA ASP A 254 17.26 -23.22 3.57
C ASP A 254 16.08 -22.28 3.31
N VAL A 255 16.35 -21.08 2.79
CA VAL A 255 15.30 -20.11 2.41
C VAL A 255 14.45 -20.63 1.25
N GLU A 256 15.04 -21.25 0.22
CA GLU A 256 14.30 -21.89 -0.88
C GLU A 256 13.35 -22.98 -0.37
N LYS A 257 13.83 -23.83 0.54
CA LYS A 257 13.00 -24.90 1.14
C LYS A 257 11.88 -24.36 2.04
N GLU A 258 12.12 -23.25 2.73
CA GLU A 258 11.05 -22.54 3.47
C GLU A 258 10.04 -21.93 2.49
N ASN A 259 10.52 -21.24 1.46
CA ASN A 259 9.72 -20.57 0.44
C ASN A 259 8.95 -21.51 -0.50
N GLU A 260 9.43 -22.73 -0.73
CA GLU A 260 8.71 -23.79 -1.47
C GLU A 260 7.39 -24.16 -0.79
N LYS A 261 7.32 -24.01 0.54
CA LYS A 261 6.12 -24.29 1.33
C LYS A 261 5.19 -23.09 1.41
N ILE A 262 5.68 -21.89 1.09
CA ILE A 262 4.90 -20.67 1.08
C ILE A 262 4.27 -20.53 -0.31
N ILE A 263 3.02 -20.97 -0.40
CA ILE A 263 2.20 -20.92 -1.60
C ILE A 263 1.17 -19.81 -1.39
N PHE A 264 0.94 -19.01 -2.44
CA PHE A 264 -0.14 -18.03 -2.44
C PHE A 264 -1.50 -18.77 -2.38
N ASP A 265 -2.24 -18.56 -1.30
CA ASP A 265 -3.60 -19.07 -1.15
C ASP A 265 -4.62 -18.08 -1.74
N ASP A 266 -5.18 -18.45 -2.88
CA ASP A 266 -6.18 -17.68 -3.61
C ASP A 266 -7.44 -17.36 -2.78
N GLU A 267 -7.81 -18.21 -1.82
CA GLU A 267 -8.99 -18.02 -0.96
C GLU A 267 -8.70 -17.11 0.24
N LYS A 268 -7.42 -16.96 0.58
CA LYS A 268 -6.93 -16.15 1.70
C LYS A 268 -6.09 -14.96 1.23
N TYR A 269 -6.26 -14.50 0.00
CA TYR A 269 -5.37 -13.47 -0.53
C TYR A 269 -5.33 -12.17 0.29
N TYR A 270 -6.42 -11.90 1.03
CA TYR A 270 -6.54 -10.80 1.98
C TYR A 270 -5.52 -10.87 3.12
N ASP A 271 -5.06 -12.06 3.49
CA ASP A 271 -4.06 -12.28 4.54
C ASP A 271 -2.65 -11.87 4.07
N TYR A 272 -2.47 -11.63 2.76
CA TYR A 272 -1.22 -11.11 2.17
C TYR A 272 -1.29 -9.62 1.85
N LEU A 273 -2.40 -8.95 2.17
CA LEU A 273 -2.51 -7.50 2.05
C LEU A 273 -2.01 -6.86 3.35
N ASP A 274 -0.91 -6.10 3.27
CA ASP A 274 -0.45 -5.25 4.38
C ASP A 274 -1.30 -3.98 4.42
N MET A 275 -2.52 -4.09 4.97
CA MET A 275 -3.50 -3.00 5.00
C MET A 275 -4.13 -2.83 6.39
N PRO A 276 -4.56 -1.61 6.76
CA PRO A 276 -5.31 -1.38 8.00
C PRO A 276 -6.58 -2.26 8.07
N ASP A 277 -6.98 -2.62 9.29
CA ASP A 277 -8.16 -3.44 9.57
C ASP A 277 -9.40 -3.00 8.78
N ASP A 278 -9.67 -1.70 8.71
CA ASP A 278 -10.83 -1.15 7.99
C ASP A 278 -10.82 -1.47 6.48
N MET A 279 -9.65 -1.45 5.83
CA MET A 279 -9.49 -1.81 4.43
C MET A 279 -9.63 -3.31 4.20
N TYR A 280 -9.14 -4.11 5.16
CA TYR A 280 -9.31 -5.56 5.14
C TYR A 280 -10.79 -5.95 5.21
N TYR A 281 -11.54 -5.36 6.15
CA TYR A 281 -12.98 -5.57 6.28
C TYR A 281 -13.72 -5.15 5.01
N LEU A 282 -13.38 -3.99 4.45
CA LEU A 282 -14.02 -3.50 3.23
C LEU A 282 -13.75 -4.40 2.02
N THR A 283 -12.52 -4.87 1.85
CA THR A 283 -12.17 -5.78 0.75
C THR A 283 -13.01 -7.06 0.81
N LYS A 284 -13.18 -7.62 2.02
CA LYS A 284 -14.06 -8.77 2.23
C LYS A 284 -15.55 -8.45 1.99
N LEU A 285 -16.03 -7.27 2.37
CA LEU A 285 -17.39 -6.81 2.04
C LEU A 285 -17.62 -6.71 0.53
N LEU A 286 -16.65 -6.20 -0.23
CA LEU A 286 -16.71 -6.10 -1.69
C LEU A 286 -16.71 -7.46 -2.38
N VAL A 287 -15.97 -8.43 -1.84
CA VAL A 287 -16.02 -9.82 -2.32
C VAL A 287 -17.38 -10.44 -2.02
N CYS A 288 -17.94 -10.17 -0.84
CA CYS A 288 -19.30 -10.60 -0.53
C CYS A 288 -20.29 -10.01 -1.54
N ALA A 289 -20.20 -8.70 -1.85
CA ALA A 289 -21.02 -8.06 -2.86
C ALA A 289 -20.89 -8.72 -4.24
N ARG A 290 -19.67 -9.06 -4.68
CA ARG A 290 -19.42 -9.82 -5.91
C ARG A 290 -20.11 -11.19 -5.90
N LEU A 291 -19.95 -11.95 -4.82
CA LEU A 291 -20.59 -13.27 -4.65
C LEU A 291 -22.13 -13.14 -4.67
N PHE A 292 -22.66 -12.07 -4.10
CA PHE A 292 -24.09 -11.74 -4.16
C PHE A 292 -24.58 -11.49 -5.59
N PHE A 293 -23.85 -10.70 -6.37
CA PHE A 293 -24.16 -10.49 -7.79
C PHE A 293 -24.15 -11.80 -8.59
N ARG A 294 -23.22 -12.70 -8.28
CA ARG A 294 -23.12 -14.04 -8.88
C ARG A 294 -24.15 -15.05 -8.34
N LYS A 295 -25.03 -14.64 -7.41
CA LYS A 295 -26.03 -15.47 -6.74
C LYS A 295 -25.44 -16.62 -5.90
N GLU A 296 -24.19 -16.47 -5.46
CA GLU A 296 -23.46 -17.42 -4.61
C GLU A 296 -23.71 -17.14 -3.11
N TYR A 297 -24.98 -16.96 -2.72
CA TYR A 297 -25.36 -16.42 -1.41
C TYR A 297 -24.82 -17.20 -0.21
N LYS A 298 -24.70 -18.53 -0.34
CA LYS A 298 -24.15 -19.39 0.73
C LYS A 298 -22.68 -19.05 1.01
N LYS A 299 -21.88 -18.85 -0.04
CA LYS A 299 -20.46 -18.50 0.11
C LYS A 299 -20.31 -17.09 0.67
N ALA A 300 -21.12 -16.15 0.20
CA ALA A 300 -21.13 -14.78 0.73
C ALA A 300 -21.47 -14.76 2.25
N TYR A 301 -22.46 -15.54 2.67
CA TYR A 301 -22.81 -15.67 4.08
C TYR A 301 -21.69 -16.29 4.92
N THR A 302 -21.06 -17.37 4.45
CA THR A 302 -19.91 -17.97 5.13
C THR A 302 -18.78 -16.95 5.33
N LEU A 303 -18.43 -16.21 4.28
CA LEU A 303 -17.37 -15.20 4.33
C LEU A 303 -17.66 -14.07 5.34
N VAL A 304 -18.91 -13.61 5.44
CA VAL A 304 -19.29 -12.61 6.46
C VAL A 304 -19.24 -13.19 7.87
N CYS A 305 -19.64 -14.44 8.08
CA CYS A 305 -19.57 -15.08 9.40
C CYS A 305 -18.14 -15.32 9.90
N GLU A 306 -17.17 -15.48 8.99
CA GLU A 306 -15.74 -15.65 9.32
C GLU A 306 -15.05 -14.35 9.73
N LEU A 307 -15.70 -13.19 9.54
CA LEU A 307 -15.13 -11.87 9.84
C LEU A 307 -15.07 -11.50 11.32
N ASN A 308 -15.44 -12.39 12.24
CA ASN A 308 -15.48 -12.13 13.69
C ASN A 308 -16.26 -10.87 14.11
N PHE A 309 -17.09 -10.33 13.23
CA PHE A 309 -18.13 -9.41 13.63
C PHE A 309 -18.99 -10.09 14.68
N ASP A 310 -19.24 -9.40 15.80
CA ASP A 310 -20.19 -9.90 16.79
C ASP A 310 -21.51 -10.24 16.06
N LYS A 311 -22.17 -11.35 16.40
CA LYS A 311 -23.13 -12.03 15.47
C LYS A 311 -24.27 -11.13 14.93
N ASN A 312 -24.57 -10.03 15.61
CA ASN A 312 -25.54 -9.01 15.20
C ASN A 312 -25.04 -8.12 14.05
N ASN A 313 -23.73 -7.88 13.96
CA ASN A 313 -23.09 -7.09 12.93
C ASN A 313 -23.10 -7.85 11.59
N CYS A 314 -22.77 -9.16 11.55
CA CYS A 314 -22.84 -9.98 10.31
C CYS A 314 -24.14 -9.80 9.48
N PHE A 315 -25.29 -9.61 10.12
CA PHE A 315 -26.56 -9.36 9.42
C PHE A 315 -26.73 -7.91 8.96
N ALA A 316 -26.25 -6.94 9.74
CA ALA A 316 -26.23 -5.54 9.35
C ALA A 316 -25.36 -5.34 8.10
N GLU A 317 -24.21 -6.02 8.00
CA GLU A 317 -23.30 -5.85 6.85
C GLU A 317 -23.87 -6.54 5.60
N MET A 318 -24.50 -7.71 5.76
CA MET A 318 -25.21 -8.38 4.66
C MET A 318 -26.41 -7.57 4.15
N PHE A 319 -27.10 -6.89 5.06
CA PHE A 319 -28.19 -5.97 4.74
C PHE A 319 -27.68 -4.70 4.06
N PHE A 320 -26.60 -4.11 4.56
CA PHE A 320 -25.91 -2.98 3.95
C PHE A 320 -25.48 -3.30 2.52
N ILE A 321 -24.81 -4.44 2.31
CA ILE A 321 -24.42 -4.92 0.98
C ILE A 321 -25.63 -4.98 0.05
N GLY A 322 -26.70 -5.68 0.45
CA GLY A 322 -27.87 -5.82 -0.42
C GLY A 322 -28.68 -4.53 -0.64
N LYS A 323 -28.63 -3.58 0.32
CA LYS A 323 -29.23 -2.24 0.18
C LYS A 323 -28.43 -1.39 -0.80
N VAL A 324 -27.09 -1.37 -0.70
CA VAL A 324 -26.23 -0.61 -1.62
C VAL A 324 -26.34 -1.14 -3.05
N LEU A 325 -26.36 -2.48 -3.21
CA LEU A 325 -26.58 -3.12 -4.51
C LEU A 325 -28.01 -2.96 -5.05
N SER A 326 -28.92 -2.34 -4.28
CA SER A 326 -30.33 -2.17 -4.64
C SER A 326 -31.05 -3.49 -4.97
N LEU A 327 -30.49 -4.63 -4.52
CA LEU A 327 -31.06 -5.97 -4.68
C LEU A 327 -32.28 -6.17 -3.77
N PHE A 328 -32.36 -5.39 -2.71
CA PHE A 328 -33.51 -5.30 -1.83
C PHE A 328 -34.24 -3.97 -2.06
N GLU A 329 -35.18 -3.95 -3.01
CA GLU A 329 -36.25 -2.95 -2.93
C GLU A 329 -37.01 -3.14 -1.59
N ASP A 330 -37.67 -2.08 -1.12
CA ASP A 330 -38.46 -2.06 0.13
C ASP A 330 -39.59 -3.12 0.17
N LYS A 331 -39.78 -3.92 -0.90
CA LYS A 331 -40.66 -5.10 -0.99
C LYS A 331 -39.93 -6.45 -1.15
N GLY A 332 -38.69 -6.45 -1.67
CA GLY A 332 -37.85 -7.64 -1.91
C GLY A 332 -37.28 -8.25 -0.62
N TYR A 333 -37.21 -7.47 0.46
CA TYR A 333 -36.81 -7.94 1.80
C TYR A 333 -37.61 -9.19 2.23
N LYS A 334 -38.92 -9.25 1.95
CA LYS A 334 -39.79 -10.36 2.37
C LYS A 334 -39.41 -11.70 1.73
N GLN A 335 -38.82 -11.69 0.54
CA GLN A 335 -38.55 -12.90 -0.22
C GLN A 335 -37.19 -13.51 0.18
N TYR A 336 -36.16 -12.68 0.32
CA TYR A 336 -34.88 -13.07 0.92
C TYR A 336 -35.04 -13.47 2.38
N PHE A 337 -35.82 -12.71 3.15
CA PHE A 337 -36.22 -13.04 4.52
C PHE A 337 -36.90 -14.42 4.62
N LYS A 338 -37.78 -14.78 3.68
CA LYS A 338 -38.40 -16.12 3.62
C LYS A 338 -37.39 -17.23 3.29
N GLN A 339 -36.31 -16.93 2.58
CA GLN A 339 -35.25 -17.88 2.27
C GLN A 339 -34.26 -18.05 3.44
N ALA A 340 -33.85 -16.95 4.07
CA ALA A 340 -33.03 -16.97 5.29
C ALA A 340 -33.76 -17.68 6.46
N LYS A 341 -35.07 -17.42 6.63
CA LYS A 341 -35.96 -18.10 7.59
C LYS A 341 -36.09 -19.62 7.39
N LYS A 342 -35.69 -20.16 6.23
CA LYS A 342 -35.65 -21.62 6.00
C LYS A 342 -34.35 -22.25 6.49
N ILE A 343 -33.28 -21.48 6.63
CA ILE A 343 -31.94 -21.99 6.93
C ILE A 343 -31.78 -22.21 8.45
N ASP A 344 -32.41 -21.39 9.30
CA ASP A 344 -32.46 -21.63 10.74
C ASP A 344 -33.64 -20.86 11.39
N LYS A 345 -34.58 -21.58 12.02
CA LYS A 345 -35.94 -21.07 12.39
C LYS A 345 -36.10 -20.53 13.82
N PRO A 346 -35.52 -21.14 14.87
CA PRO A 346 -35.84 -20.76 16.25
C PRO A 346 -35.16 -19.47 16.72
N ARG A 347 -33.93 -19.21 16.25
CA ARG A 347 -33.09 -18.09 16.70
C ARG A 347 -33.48 -16.74 16.08
N TYR A 348 -33.96 -16.77 14.85
CA TYR A 348 -34.33 -15.61 14.03
C TYR A 348 -35.67 -14.95 14.40
N LYS A 349 -36.41 -15.44 15.39
CA LYS A 349 -37.72 -14.90 15.74
C LYS A 349 -37.61 -13.70 16.70
N THR A 350 -36.81 -13.83 17.74
CA THR A 350 -36.70 -12.83 18.82
C THR A 350 -35.90 -11.60 18.38
N GLU A 351 -34.72 -11.82 17.81
CA GLU A 351 -33.83 -10.75 17.30
C GLU A 351 -34.47 -9.95 16.14
N LEU A 352 -35.42 -10.59 15.43
CA LEU A 352 -36.22 -9.99 14.37
C LEU A 352 -37.37 -9.11 14.88
N GLU A 353 -38.02 -9.54 15.97
CA GLU A 353 -39.08 -8.76 16.61
C GLU A 353 -38.50 -7.47 17.22
N GLU A 354 -37.26 -7.52 17.71
CA GLU A 354 -36.50 -6.35 18.18
C GLU A 354 -36.12 -5.37 17.06
N PHE A 355 -35.65 -5.87 15.91
CA PHE A 355 -35.29 -5.01 14.76
C PHE A 355 -36.50 -4.31 14.13
N LEU A 356 -37.65 -5.00 14.03
CA LEU A 356 -38.89 -4.40 13.54
C LEU A 356 -39.43 -3.33 14.50
N ALA A 357 -39.31 -3.55 15.82
CA ALA A 357 -39.66 -2.55 16.82
C ALA A 357 -38.77 -1.30 16.72
N TRP A 358 -37.46 -1.48 16.50
CA TRP A 358 -36.51 -0.37 16.37
C TRP A 358 -36.77 0.49 15.11
N LYS A 359 -37.12 -0.13 13.98
CA LYS A 359 -37.49 0.57 12.72
C LYS A 359 -38.80 1.38 12.87
N ASP A 360 -39.77 0.87 13.61
CA ASP A 360 -41.04 1.56 13.83
C ASP A 360 -40.89 2.77 14.77
N ASP A 361 -39.99 2.70 15.75
CA ASP A 361 -39.67 3.85 16.61
C ASP A 361 -38.85 4.93 15.88
N PHE A 362 -37.95 4.56 14.96
CA PHE A 362 -37.22 5.52 14.13
C PHE A 362 -38.16 6.34 13.23
N LYS A 363 -39.18 5.70 12.66
CA LYS A 363 -40.25 6.39 11.89
C LYS A 363 -41.13 7.31 12.73
N ARG A 364 -41.30 7.04 14.03
CA ARG A 364 -42.05 7.93 14.94
C ARG A 364 -41.28 9.19 15.30
N ILE A 365 -39.95 9.11 15.33
CA ILE A 365 -39.06 10.25 15.58
C ILE A 365 -39.02 11.16 14.34
N GLU A 366 -38.97 10.58 13.14
CA GLU A 366 -38.99 11.31 11.86
C GLU A 366 -40.30 12.10 11.62
N ASN A 367 -41.42 11.64 12.18
CA ASN A 367 -42.73 12.32 12.08
C ASN A 367 -42.99 13.34 13.21
N ARG A 368 -41.96 13.69 14.00
CA ARG A 368 -42.04 14.70 15.08
C ARG A 368 -41.07 15.87 14.89
N VAL A 369 -40.33 15.92 13.78
CA VAL A 369 -39.48 17.04 13.37
C VAL A 369 -40.15 17.82 12.25
#